data_AF-A0A1M5Y0N0-F1
#
_entry.id   AF-A0A1M5Y0N0-F1
#
_cell.length_a   1.000
_cell.length_b   1.000
_cell.length_c   1.000
_cell.angle_alpha   90.00
_cell.angle_beta   90.00
_cell.angle_gamma   90.00
#
_symmetry.space_group_name_H-M   'P 1'
#
loop_
_entity.id
_entity.type
_entity.pdbx_description
1 polymer ?
#
loop_
_entity_poly.entity_id
_entity_poly.type
_entity_poly.pdbx_seq_one_letter_code
_entity_poly.pdbx_strand_id
1 'polypeptide(L)' 'MKKSRTNIKKKTPKTNANYEAKFEQMVGEYHAAKALLDSMTAGTPEHSQQKKHCDSLFASAERFFNRNNSQ' A
#
# COMPACT_ATOMS: atom_id res chain seq x y z
N MET A 1 29.77 -21.37 32.18
CA MET A 1 28.68 -21.75 31.25
C MET A 1 27.79 -20.53 31.03
N LYS A 2 27.82 -19.89 29.84
CA LYS A 2 27.03 -18.68 29.57
C LYS A 2 25.64 -19.08 29.08
N LYS A 3 24.60 -18.68 29.82
CA LYS A 3 23.20 -19.06 29.66
C LYS A 3 22.64 -18.54 28.34
N SER A 4 21.92 -19.42 27.64
CA SER A 4 21.45 -19.31 26.26
C SER A 4 20.43 -18.18 26.04
N ARG A 5 20.58 -17.49 24.90
CA ARG A 5 19.63 -16.54 24.32
C ARG A 5 18.34 -17.27 23.94
N THR A 6 17.24 -17.01 24.63
CA THR A 6 15.91 -17.43 24.14
C THR A 6 14.88 -16.34 24.39
N ASN A 7 14.92 -15.29 23.56
CA ASN A 7 13.74 -14.47 23.28
C ASN A 7 13.04 -15.03 22.04
N ILE A 8 12.47 -16.23 22.18
CA ILE A 8 11.54 -16.76 21.19
C ILE A 8 10.18 -16.10 21.47
N LYS A 9 10.02 -14.84 21.09
CA LYS A 9 8.68 -14.26 20.93
C LYS A 9 8.08 -14.93 19.69
N LYS A 10 7.43 -16.08 19.88
CA LYS A 10 6.56 -16.69 18.86
C LYS A 10 5.42 -15.71 18.59
N LYS A 11 5.59 -14.80 17.63
CA LYS A 11 4.46 -14.09 17.04
C LYS A 11 3.82 -15.06 16.06
N THR A 12 2.66 -15.59 16.46
CA THR A 12 1.73 -16.35 15.63
C THR A 12 1.36 -15.55 14.35
N PRO A 13 0.96 -16.23 13.26
CA PRO A 13 0.86 -15.65 11.93
C PRO A 13 -0.37 -14.74 11.81
N LYS A 14 -0.23 -13.46 12.16
CA LYS A 14 -1.17 -12.37 11.82
C LYS A 14 -0.83 -11.71 10.48
N THR A 15 -0.09 -12.38 9.62
CA THR A 15 0.38 -11.80 8.35
C THR A 15 -0.76 -11.55 7.37
N ASN A 16 -1.79 -12.39 7.36
CA ASN A 16 -2.84 -12.33 6.32
C ASN A 16 -3.92 -11.28 6.62
N ALA A 17 -4.36 -11.12 7.87
CA ALA A 17 -5.31 -10.07 8.23
C ALA A 17 -4.71 -8.65 8.09
N ASN A 18 -3.39 -8.53 8.27
CA ASN A 18 -2.68 -7.26 8.03
C ASN A 18 -2.46 -6.99 6.53
N TYR A 19 -2.52 -8.00 5.67
CA TYR A 19 -2.39 -7.81 4.24
C TYR A 19 -3.65 -7.15 3.69
N GLU A 20 -4.83 -7.74 3.93
CA GLU A 20 -6.10 -7.24 3.39
C GLU A 20 -6.36 -5.80 3.83
N ALA A 21 -6.29 -5.52 5.15
CA ALA A 21 -6.52 -4.18 5.67
C ALA A 21 -5.55 -3.14 5.10
N LYS A 22 -4.29 -3.52 4.83
CA LYS A 22 -3.31 -2.63 4.18
C LYS A 22 -3.61 -2.45 2.70
N PHE A 23 -4.02 -3.52 2.02
CA PHE A 23 -4.37 -3.45 0.61
C PHE A 23 -5.62 -2.58 0.40
N GLU A 24 -6.66 -2.78 1.21
CA GLU A 24 -7.85 -1.94 1.25
C GLU A 24 -7.49 -0.47 1.48
N GLN A 25 -6.58 -0.18 2.42
CA GLN A 25 -6.11 1.19 2.66
C GLN A 25 -5.42 1.77 1.41
N MET A 26 -4.49 1.04 0.79
CA MET A 26 -3.75 1.52 -0.39
C MET A 26 -4.68 1.75 -1.59
N VAL A 27 -5.65 0.85 -1.80
CA VAL A 27 -6.65 0.97 -2.87
C VAL A 27 -7.61 2.13 -2.57
N GLY A 28 -8.01 2.30 -1.32
CA GLY A 28 -8.83 3.43 -0.87
C GLY A 28 -8.15 4.79 -1.10
N GLU A 29 -6.86 4.90 -0.75
CA GLU A 29 -6.05 6.09 -1.02
C GLU A 29 -5.97 6.41 -2.51
N TYR A 30 -5.77 5.39 -3.36
CA TYR A 30 -5.79 5.55 -4.82
C TYR A 30 -7.15 6.06 -5.32
N HIS A 31 -8.26 5.48 -4.87
CA HIS A 31 -9.60 5.92 -5.29
C HIS A 31 -9.91 7.35 -4.86
N ALA A 32 -9.52 7.73 -3.65
CA ALA A 32 -9.67 9.10 -3.16
C ALA A 32 -8.85 10.08 -4.01
N ALA A 33 -7.58 9.76 -4.29
CA ALA A 33 -6.71 10.58 -5.12
C ALA A 33 -7.22 10.69 -6.57
N LYS A 34 -7.80 9.61 -7.11
CA LYS A 34 -8.41 9.57 -8.44
C LYS A 34 -9.69 10.39 -8.52
N ALA A 35 -10.57 10.30 -7.51
CA ALA A 35 -11.76 11.14 -7.44
C ALA A 35 -11.39 12.63 -7.41
N LEU A 36 -10.32 12.99 -6.68
CA LEU A 36 -9.79 14.35 -6.72
C LEU A 36 -9.29 14.70 -8.13
N LEU A 37 -8.52 13.82 -8.77
CA LEU A 37 -8.03 14.04 -10.14
C LEU A 37 -9.16 14.27 -11.14
N ASP A 38 -10.21 13.46 -11.09
CA ASP A 38 -11.38 13.56 -11.98
C ASP A 38 -12.18 14.86 -11.74
N SER A 39 -12.11 15.43 -10.52
CA SER A 39 -12.73 16.72 -10.20
C SER A 39 -11.89 17.93 -10.66
N MET A 40 -10.61 17.73 -10.97
CA MET A 40 -9.70 18.80 -11.39
C MET A 40 -9.78 19.06 -12.89
N THR A 41 -9.53 20.31 -13.28
CA THR A 41 -9.46 20.69 -14.69
C THR A 41 -8.27 20.03 -15.37
N ALA A 42 -8.55 19.20 -16.37
CA ALA A 42 -7.52 18.57 -17.18
C ALA A 42 -6.61 19.60 -17.86
N GLY A 43 -5.31 19.32 -17.91
CA GLY A 43 -4.32 20.16 -18.58
C GLY A 43 -3.65 21.22 -17.69
N THR A 44 -4.05 21.35 -16.42
CA THR A 44 -3.31 22.19 -15.46
C THR A 44 -2.07 21.47 -14.92
N PRO A 45 -1.03 22.20 -14.50
CA PRO A 45 0.15 21.60 -13.86
C PRO A 45 -0.20 20.83 -12.59
N GLU A 46 -1.22 21.26 -11.84
CA GLU A 46 -1.73 20.59 -10.65
C GLU A 46 -2.39 19.24 -11.01
N HIS A 47 -3.16 19.19 -12.09
CA HIS A 47 -3.74 17.93 -12.59
C HIS A 47 -2.63 16.94 -12.99
N SER A 48 -1.57 17.41 -13.66
CA SER A 48 -0.42 16.55 -14.00
C SER A 48 0.30 16.01 -12.77
N GLN A 49 0.46 16.82 -11.72
CA GLN A 49 1.03 16.38 -10.44
C GLN A 49 0.13 15.36 -9.74
N GLN A 50 -1.17 15.63 -9.67
CA GLN A 50 -2.15 14.73 -9.06
C GLN A 50 -2.22 13.40 -9.83
N LYS A 51 -2.11 13.43 -11.16
CA LYS A 51 -2.05 12.23 -11.99
C LYS A 51 -0.82 11.38 -11.66
N LYS A 52 0.37 11.99 -11.57
CA LYS A 52 1.59 11.30 -11.15
C LYS A 52 1.47 10.70 -9.76
N HIS A 53 0.78 11.39 -8.85
CA HIS A 53 0.51 10.88 -7.51
C HIS A 53 -0.40 9.63 -7.55
N CYS A 54 -1.49 9.66 -8.32
CA CYS A 54 -2.36 8.51 -8.54
C CYS A 54 -1.59 7.32 -9.14
N ASP A 55 -0.78 7.58 -10.19
CA ASP A 55 0.04 6.57 -10.85
C ASP A 55 1.04 5.93 -9.85
N SER A 56 1.58 6.72 -8.91
CA SER A 56 2.48 6.22 -7.85
C SER A 56 1.77 5.37 -6.80
N LEU A 57 0.58 5.78 -6.36
CA LEU A 57 -0.25 5.01 -5.43
C LEU A 57 -0.65 3.66 -6.04
N PHE A 58 -1.05 3.68 -7.31
CA PHE A 58 -1.38 2.47 -8.06
C PHE A 58 -0.20 1.50 -8.15
N ALA A 59 0.98 2.00 -8.57
CA ALA A 59 2.20 1.18 -8.64
C ALA A 59 2.60 0.62 -7.25
N SER A 60 2.34 1.37 -6.18
CA SER A 60 2.58 0.91 -4.80
C SER A 60 1.63 -0.24 -4.44
N ALA A 61 0.34 -0.11 -4.74
CA ALA A 61 -0.66 -1.14 -4.50
C ALA A 61 -0.39 -2.41 -5.34
N GLU A 62 -0.04 -2.27 -6.62
CA GLU A 62 0.35 -3.40 -7.49
C GLU A 62 1.59 -4.12 -6.96
N ARG A 63 2.64 -3.39 -6.58
CA ARG A 63 3.85 -3.97 -5.98
C ARG A 63 3.53 -4.71 -4.69
N PHE A 64 2.68 -4.14 -3.85
CA PHE A 64 2.22 -4.78 -2.63
C PHE A 64 1.46 -6.07 -2.93
N PHE A 65 0.51 -6.03 -3.87
CA PHE A 65 -0.24 -7.21 -4.31
C PHE A 65 0.69 -8.30 -4.84
N ASN A 66 1.56 -7.99 -5.80
CA ASN A 66 2.47 -8.95 -6.43
C ASN A 66 3.44 -9.58 -5.43
N ARG A 67 3.91 -8.81 -4.44
CA ARG A 67 4.81 -9.32 -3.39
C ARG A 67 4.13 -10.30 -2.43
N ASN A 68 2.83 -10.15 -2.21
CA ASN A 68 2.08 -10.97 -1.27
C ASN A 68 1.29 -12.11 -1.94
N ASN A 69 0.95 -11.98 -3.23
CA ASN A 69 0.30 -13.03 -4.02
C ASN A 69 1.27 -13.97 -4.76
N SER A 70 2.59 -13.76 -4.66
CA SER A 70 3.61 -14.73 -5.08
C SER A 70 3.90 -15.75 -3.97
N GLN A 71 2.86 -16.41 -3.45
CA GLN A 71 2.96 -17.57 -2.54
C GLN A 71 2.86 -18.86 -3.36
#